data_AF-A0A946IXK2-F1
#
_entry.id   AF-A0A946IXK2-F1
#
_cell.length_a   1.000
_cell.length_b   1.000
_cell.length_c   1.000
_cell.angle_alpha   90.00
_cell.angle_beta   90.00
_cell.angle_gamma   90.00
#
_symmetry.space_group_name_H-M   'P 1'
#
loop_
_entity.id
_entity.type
_entity.pdbx_description
1 polymer ?
#
loop_
_entity_poly.entity_id
_entity_poly.type
_entity_poly.pdbx_seq_one_letter_code
_entity_poly.pdbx_strand_id
1 'polypeptide(L)' 'MLKVIGGIFLLGLLLALMIFNTPVTKLGSGFLIGDGRHVFTYHQLVKEADVINVKFPNEDDIEAKVLIADPSHDLAILEL' A
#
# COMPACT_ATOMS: atom_id res chain seq x y z
N MET A 1 -8.52 -43.40 -1.18
CA MET A 1 -8.84 -42.31 -2.13
C MET A 1 -9.46 -41.10 -1.43
N LEU A 2 -10.51 -41.25 -0.61
CA LEU A 2 -11.17 -40.12 0.08
C LEU A 2 -10.24 -39.26 0.97
N LYS A 3 -9.30 -39.86 1.70
CA LYS A 3 -8.30 -39.14 2.51
C LYS A 3 -7.37 -38.24 1.68
N VAL A 4 -6.99 -38.68 0.49
CA VAL A 4 -6.09 -37.91 -0.41
C VAL A 4 -6.85 -36.72 -1.00
N ILE A 5 -8.10 -36.93 -1.41
CA ILE A 5 -8.97 -35.87 -1.93
C ILE A 5 -9.25 -34.80 -0.86
N GLY A 6 -9.57 -35.23 0.38
CA GLY A 6 -9.77 -34.31 1.49
C GLY A 6 -8.52 -33.50 1.85
N GLY A 7 -7.34 -34.12 1.77
CA GLY A 7 -6.07 -33.42 1.99
C GLY A 7 -5.78 -32.34 0.93
N ILE A 8 -6.02 -32.64 -0.35
CA ILE A 8 -5.87 -31.67 -1.44
C ILE A 8 -6.86 -30.51 -1.28
N PHE A 9 -8.11 -30.82 -0.91
CA PHE A 9 -9.12 -29.79 -0.66
C PHE A 9 -8.73 -28.86 0.50
N LEU A 10 -8.27 -29.43 1.62
CA LEU A 10 -7.82 -28.65 2.78
C LEU A 10 -6.63 -27.76 2.43
N LEU A 11 -5.67 -28.28 1.65
CA LEU A 11 -4.52 -27.51 1.17
C LEU A 11 -4.96 -26.36 0.26
N GLY A 12 -5.89 -26.62 -0.67
CA GLY A 12 -6.45 -25.58 -1.54
C GLY A 12 -7.17 -24.49 -0.75
N LEU A 13 -7.95 -24.87 0.26
CA LEU A 13 -8.62 -23.92 1.16
C LEU A 13 -7.61 -23.08 1.94
N LEU A 14 -6.56 -23.70 2.48
CA LEU A 14 -5.50 -23.00 3.21
C LEU A 14 -4.80 -21.98 2.31
N LEU A 15 -4.44 -22.38 1.08
CA LEU A 15 -3.81 -21.50 0.11
C LEU A 15 -4.72 -20.33 -0.27
N ALA A 16 -6.01 -20.58 -0.51
CA ALA A 16 -6.97 -19.53 -0.77
C ALA A 16 -7.04 -18.53 0.40
N LEU A 17 -7.16 -19.02 1.63
CA LEU A 17 -7.18 -18.16 2.83
C LEU A 17 -5.90 -17.32 2.96
N MET A 18 -4.72 -17.86 2.65
CA MET A 18 -3.48 -17.09 2.67
C MET A 18 -3.48 -15.99 1.59
N ILE A 19 -3.90 -16.30 0.37
CA ILE A 19 -3.94 -15.34 -0.74
C ILE A 19 -4.87 -14.17 -0.41
N PHE A 20 -6.05 -14.43 0.12
CA PHE A 20 -7.04 -13.38 0.44
C PHE A 20 -6.70 -12.58 1.70
N ASN A 21 -5.86 -13.10 2.61
CA ASN A 21 -5.47 -12.41 3.85
C ASN A 21 -4.08 -11.76 3.79
N THR A 22 -3.37 -11.84 2.66
CA THR A 22 -2.06 -11.18 2.54
C THR A 22 -2.26 -9.69 2.29
N PRO A 23 -1.75 -8.78 3.14
CA PRO A 23 -1.83 -7.35 2.88
C PRO A 23 -1.08 -7.01 1.59
N VAL A 24 -1.71 -6.20 0.75
CA VAL A 24 -1.10 -5.74 -0.50
C VAL A 24 -0.40 -4.41 -0.23
N THR A 25 0.93 -4.41 -0.31
CA THR A 25 1.72 -3.18 -0.23
C THR A 25 1.99 -2.65 -1.63
N LYS A 26 1.62 -1.39 -1.88
CA LYS A 26 2.01 -0.68 -3.10
C LYS A 26 3.22 0.20 -2.82
N LEU A 27 4.20 0.17 -3.72
CA LEU A 27 5.43 0.93 -3.62
C LEU A 27 5.49 1.99 -4.72
N GLY A 28 6.11 3.12 -4.41
CA GLY A 28 6.36 4.19 -5.36
C GLY A 28 7.27 5.26 -4.76
N SER A 29 7.34 6.39 -5.44
CA SER A 29 8.23 7.50 -5.08
C SER A 29 7.45 8.81 -4.98
N GLY A 30 8.05 9.78 -4.31
CA GLY A 30 7.56 11.14 -4.22
C GLY A 30 8.69 12.12 -3.95
N PHE A 31 8.36 13.40 -3.88
CA PHE A 31 9.31 14.48 -3.63
C PHE A 31 8.80 15.36 -2.49
N LEU A 32 9.68 15.74 -1.58
CA LEU A 32 9.39 16.79 -0.60
C LEU A 32 9.15 18.13 -1.32
N ILE A 33 8.11 18.84 -0.90
CA ILE A 33 7.76 20.15 -1.45
C ILE A 33 7.48 21.15 -0.32
N GLY A 34 7.61 22.43 -0.64
CA GLY A 34 7.38 23.53 0.30
C GLY A 34 8.45 23.61 1.38
N ASP A 35 8.03 23.56 2.64
CA ASP A 35 8.87 23.67 3.83
C ASP A 35 9.36 22.32 4.37
N GLY A 36 9.20 21.26 3.59
CA GLY A 36 9.62 19.90 3.98
C GLY A 36 8.56 19.14 4.78
N ARG A 37 7.34 19.65 4.92
CA ARG A 37 6.22 18.95 5.60
C ARG A 37 5.25 18.23 4.65
N HIS A 38 5.50 18.31 3.35
CA HIS A 38 4.60 17.78 2.33
C HIS A 38 5.34 16.95 1.30
N VAL A 39 4.70 15.88 0.83
CA VAL A 39 5.21 15.01 -0.23
C VAL A 39 4.28 15.06 -1.44
N PHE A 40 4.83 15.39 -2.59
CA PHE A 40 4.15 15.25 -3.88
C PHE A 40 4.33 13.83 -4.43
N THR A 41 3.25 13.21 -4.89
CA THR A 41 3.24 11.87 -5.50
C THR A 41 2.03 11.67 -6.43
N TYR A 42 1.77 10.42 -6.83
CA TYR A 42 0.66 10.05 -7.70
C TYR A 42 -0.59 9.65 -6.93
N HIS A 43 -1.77 10.07 -7.41
CA HIS A 43 -3.05 9.69 -6.80
C HIS A 43 -3.29 8.18 -6.84
N GLN A 44 -3.04 7.54 -7.98
CA GLN A 44 -3.19 6.10 -8.17
C GLN A 44 -2.25 5.30 -7.26
N LEU A 45 -1.14 5.89 -6.80
CA LEU A 45 -0.25 5.23 -5.84
C LEU A 45 -0.87 5.16 -4.45
N VAL A 46 -1.49 6.24 -4.01
CA VAL A 46 -1.96 6.40 -2.62
C VAL A 46 -3.46 6.14 -2.44
N LYS A 47 -4.21 6.01 -3.55
CA LYS A 47 -5.63 5.66 -3.47
C LYS A 47 -5.80 4.31 -2.76
N GLU A 48 -6.87 4.20 -1.97
CA GLU A 48 -7.26 2.96 -1.28
C GLU A 48 -6.22 2.43 -0.27
N ALA A 49 -5.14 3.19 0.00
CA ALA A 49 -4.16 2.82 1.01
C ALA A 49 -4.75 3.06 2.41
N ASP A 50 -4.78 2.01 3.24
CA ASP A 50 -5.17 2.13 4.64
C ASP A 50 -4.11 2.90 5.46
N VAL A 51 -2.84 2.71 5.10
CA VAL A 51 -1.68 3.35 5.73
C VAL A 51 -0.69 3.76 4.64
N ILE A 52 -0.13 4.96 4.75
CA ILE A 52 0.89 5.47 3.85
C ILE A 52 2.14 5.76 4.68
N ASN A 53 3.21 5.00 4.46
CA ASN A 53 4.50 5.26 5.11
C ASN A 53 5.48 5.85 4.09
N VAL A 54 6.03 7.01 4.42
CA VAL A 54 7.08 7.68 3.65
C VAL A 54 8.42 7.31 4.26
N LYS A 55 9.27 6.70 3.45
CA LYS A 55 10.61 6.30 3.84
C LYS A 55 11.64 7.26 3.29
N PHE A 56 12.41 7.88 4.18
CA PHE A 56 13.59 8.66 3.80
C PHE A 56 14.86 7.80 3.86
N PRO A 57 15.89 8.08 3.05
CA PRO A 57 17.10 7.25 3.00
C PRO A 57 17.85 7.10 4.33
N ASN A 58 17.71 8.08 5.25
CA ASN A 58 18.48 8.16 6.50
C ASN A 58 17.60 8.45 7.73
N GLU A 59 16.28 8.34 7.62
CA GLU A 59 15.35 8.66 8.70
C GLU A 59 14.39 7.50 8.92
N ASP A 60 13.67 7.55 10.05
CA ASP A 60 12.60 6.62 10.33
C ASP A 60 11.46 6.79 9.32
N ASP A 61 10.68 5.72 9.12
CA ASP A 61 9.48 5.77 8.30
C ASP A 61 8.43 6.68 8.98
N ILE A 62 7.90 7.64 8.23
CA ILE A 62 6.90 8.61 8.70
C ILE A 62 5.54 8.24 8.11
N GLU A 63 4.52 8.09 8.97
CA GLU A 63 3.15 7.88 8.51
C GLU A 63 2.56 9.20 7.99
N ALA A 64 2.11 9.20 6.74
CA ALA A 64 1.60 10.38 6.05
C ALA A 64 0.10 10.26 5.76
N LYS A 65 -0.56 11.40 5.55
CA LYS A 65 -1.98 11.47 5.18
C LYS A 65 -2.17 12.22 3.87
N VAL A 66 -3.15 11.80 3.08
CA VAL A 66 -3.53 12.52 1.87
C VAL A 66 -4.16 13.87 2.26
N LEU A 67 -3.48 14.96 1.93
CA LEU A 67 -3.97 16.32 2.13
C LEU A 67 -4.82 16.78 0.95
N ILE A 68 -4.29 16.60 -0.27
CA ILE A 68 -4.96 16.96 -1.53
C ILE A 68 -4.77 15.81 -2.53
N ALA A 69 -5.82 15.51 -3.29
CA ALA A 69 -5.74 14.59 -4.43
C ALA A 69 -6.42 15.21 -5.66
N ASP A 70 -5.82 14.99 -6.82
CA ASP A 70 -6.37 15.30 -8.13
C ASP A 70 -6.41 14.03 -8.98
N PRO A 71 -7.55 13.32 -9.00
CA PRO A 71 -7.71 12.11 -9.80
C PRO A 71 -7.62 12.34 -11.31
N SER A 72 -7.90 13.57 -11.79
CA SER A 72 -7.92 13.87 -13.22
C SER A 72 -6.52 13.99 -13.83
N HIS A 73 -5.53 14.37 -13.02
CA HIS A 73 -4.13 14.48 -13.43
C HIS A 73 -3.21 13.45 -12.73
N ASP A 74 -3.80 12.51 -11.98
CA ASP A 74 -3.09 11.49 -11.20
C ASP A 74 -2.12 12.06 -10.16
N LEU A 75 -2.49 13.13 -9.45
CA LEU A 75 -1.60 13.80 -8.50
C LEU A 75 -2.12 13.73 -7.06
N ALA A 76 -1.21 13.67 -6.09
CA ALA A 76 -1.52 13.77 -4.68
C ALA A 76 -0.45 14.55 -3.92
N ILE A 77 -0.89 15.28 -2.89
CA ILE A 77 -0.03 15.88 -1.87
C ILE A 77 -0.34 15.18 -0.56
N LEU A 78 0.71 14.67 0.08
CA LEU A 78 0.67 14.09 1.41
C LEU A 78 1.19 15.11 2.42
N GLU A 79 0.61 15.10 3.62
CA GLU A 79 1.15 15.74 4.82
C GLU A 79 1.90 14.67 5.61
N LEU A 80 3.15 14.96 5.98
CA LEU A 80 4.01 14.14 6.83
C LEU A 80 3.67 14.30 8.31
#